data_AF-A0A5K7ZAK4-F1
#
_entry.id   AF-A0A5K7ZAK4-F1
#
_cell.length_a   1.000
_cell.length_b   1.000
_cell.length_c   1.000
_cell.angle_alpha   90.00
_cell.angle_beta   90.00
_cell.angle_gamma   90.00
#
_symmetry.space_group_name_H-M   'P 1'
#
loop_
_entity.id
_entity.type
_entity.pdbx_description
1 polymer ?
#
loop_
_entity_poly.entity_id
_entity_poly.type
_entity_poly.pdbx_seq_one_letter_code
_entity_poly.pdbx_strand_id
1 'polypeptide(L)'
;MKEFIDKEKGRLQALFEPFDKGGSWLSLIEPGRETVRLGLIDDYTVIRVAPHFDAKGEIKRIDFWLLFKAVGYDEGFQHAHTVKIVGWSQKDTYLLDLVDDRMRIYHIELIFPDQEPALASDWKQWRRYKMGNRDRFERIDAEILTEHVRIAEEWE
;
A
#
# COMPACT_ATOMS: atom_id res chain seq x y z
N MET A 1 -11.87 21.64 -4.59
CA MET A 1 -12.01 20.25 -4.08
C MET A 1 -11.16 19.27 -4.86
N LYS A 2 -11.35 19.12 -6.18
CA LYS A 2 -10.55 18.21 -7.01
C LYS A 2 -9.03 18.43 -6.88
N GLU A 3 -8.56 19.66 -7.08
CA GLU A 3 -7.13 20.01 -6.95
C GLU A 3 -6.55 19.68 -5.58
N PHE A 4 -7.35 19.86 -4.52
CA PHE A 4 -6.96 19.51 -3.16
C PHE A 4 -6.81 17.99 -3.01
N ILE A 5 -7.80 17.22 -3.50
CA ILE A 5 -7.77 15.75 -3.48
C ILE A 5 -6.56 15.23 -4.25
N ASP A 6 -6.27 15.78 -5.44
CA ASP A 6 -5.14 15.37 -6.27
C ASP A 6 -3.80 15.65 -5.57
N LYS A 7 -3.67 16.82 -4.93
CA LYS A 7 -2.49 17.18 -4.13
C LYS A 7 -2.31 16.24 -2.93
N GLU A 8 -3.37 15.96 -2.19
CA GLU A 8 -3.31 15.05 -1.05
C GLU A 8 -3.03 13.61 -1.47
N LYS A 9 -3.58 13.16 -2.60
CA LYS A 9 -3.25 11.87 -3.19
C LYS A 9 -1.75 11.76 -3.49
N GLY A 10 -1.17 12.79 -4.10
CA GLY A 10 0.28 12.84 -4.36
C GLY A 10 1.10 12.82 -3.06
N ARG A 11 0.71 13.59 -2.05
CA ARG A 11 1.38 13.62 -0.74
C ARG A 11 1.32 12.26 -0.03
N LEU A 12 0.16 11.60 -0.06
CA LEU A 12 -0.02 10.27 0.53
C LEU A 12 0.76 9.21 -0.24
N GLN A 13 0.75 9.25 -1.58
CA GLN A 13 1.53 8.34 -2.41
C GLN A 13 3.03 8.45 -2.12
N ALA A 14 3.53 9.67 -1.87
CA ALA A 14 4.94 9.89 -1.55
C ALA A 14 5.42 9.18 -0.27
N LEU A 15 4.51 8.83 0.66
CA LEU A 15 4.85 8.03 1.84
C LEU A 15 5.35 6.63 1.48
N PHE A 16 4.88 6.09 0.35
CA PHE A 16 5.14 4.72 -0.07
C PHE A 16 6.37 4.58 -0.98
N GLU A 17 6.86 5.69 -1.55
CA GLU A 17 7.99 5.66 -2.49
C GLU A 17 9.25 4.93 -2.00
N PRO A 18 9.70 5.08 -0.73
CA PRO A 18 10.86 4.33 -0.25
C PRO A 18 10.62 2.83 -0.27
N PHE A 19 9.41 2.40 0.10
CA PHE A 19 9.00 1.01 0.18
C PHE A 19 8.85 0.39 -1.22
N ASP A 20 8.26 1.09 -2.18
CA ASP A 20 8.11 0.64 -3.58
C ASP A 20 9.48 0.50 -4.30
N LYS A 21 10.46 1.32 -3.91
CA LYS A 21 11.82 1.31 -4.48
C LYS A 21 12.71 0.27 -3.80
N GLY A 22 12.72 0.27 -2.47
CA GLY A 22 13.61 -0.57 -1.64
C GLY A 22 13.07 -1.98 -1.39
N GLY A 23 11.77 -2.19 -1.59
CA GLY A 23 11.06 -3.37 -1.13
C GLY A 23 10.67 -3.23 0.34
N SER A 24 9.52 -3.79 0.70
CA SER A 24 9.03 -3.76 2.08
C SER A 24 8.37 -5.07 2.48
N TRP A 25 8.38 -5.32 3.77
CA TRP A 25 7.57 -6.35 4.38
C TRP A 25 6.33 -5.75 5.03
N LEU A 26 5.22 -6.49 5.01
CA LEU A 26 3.98 -6.08 5.64
C LEU A 26 3.50 -7.10 6.68
N SER A 27 3.14 -6.60 7.86
CA SER A 27 2.49 -7.38 8.92
C SER A 27 1.13 -6.78 9.26
N LEU A 28 0.17 -7.64 9.57
CA LEU A 28 -1.16 -7.29 10.04
C LEU A 28 -1.27 -7.58 11.54
N ILE A 29 -1.61 -6.55 12.31
CA ILE A 29 -1.85 -6.65 13.75
C ILE A 29 -3.34 -6.37 13.98
N GLU A 30 -4.07 -7.38 14.44
CA GLU A 30 -5.48 -7.29 14.78
C GLU A 30 -5.65 -7.49 16.30
N PRO A 31 -6.38 -6.61 17.00
CA PRO A 31 -6.59 -6.76 18.45
C PRO A 31 -7.16 -8.13 18.82
N GLY A 32 -6.48 -8.82 19.74
CA GLY A 32 -6.89 -10.15 20.19
C GLY A 32 -6.52 -11.31 19.26
N ARG A 33 -5.72 -11.06 18.21
CA ARG A 33 -5.16 -12.11 17.33
C ARG A 33 -3.64 -12.05 17.30
N GLU A 34 -3.03 -13.17 16.91
CA GLU A 34 -1.60 -13.20 16.61
C GLU A 34 -1.28 -12.32 15.40
N THR A 35 -0.08 -11.73 15.39
CA THR A 35 0.38 -10.94 14.25
C THR A 35 0.57 -11.83 13.04
N VAL A 36 -0.06 -11.47 11.93
CA VAL A 36 0.04 -12.21 10.67
C VAL A 36 1.01 -11.50 9.76
N ARG A 37 2.01 -12.22 9.26
CA ARG A 37 2.89 -11.70 8.21
C ARG A 37 2.20 -11.86 6.85
N LEU A 38 1.98 -10.75 6.16
CA LEU A 38 1.34 -10.72 4.83
C LEU A 38 2.36 -10.91 3.70
N GLY A 39 3.65 -10.75 3.98
CA GLY A 39 4.71 -11.07 3.04
C GLY A 39 5.47 -9.85 2.52
N LEU A 40 6.28 -10.11 1.50
CA LEU A 40 7.00 -9.11 0.71
C LEU A 40 6.01 -8.40 -0.22
N ILE A 41 6.06 -7.06 -0.24
CA ILE A 41 5.13 -6.24 -1.03
C ILE A 41 5.87 -5.67 -2.25
N ASP A 42 5.20 -5.73 -3.41
CA ASP A 42 5.68 -5.18 -4.67
C ASP A 42 5.55 -3.67 -4.74
N ASP A 43 4.34 -3.17 -4.50
CA ASP A 43 4.07 -1.75 -4.46
C ASP A 43 2.80 -1.45 -3.65
N TYR A 44 2.66 -0.16 -3.34
CA TYR A 44 1.47 0.44 -2.79
C TYR A 44 0.98 1.57 -3.71
N THR A 45 -0.32 1.58 -4.01
CA THR A 45 -0.95 2.63 -4.82
C THR A 45 -2.13 3.22 -4.06
N VAL A 46 -2.06 4.51 -3.76
CA VAL A 46 -3.23 5.26 -3.27
C VAL A 46 -4.20 5.39 -4.44
N ILE A 47 -5.37 4.79 -4.33
CA ILE A 47 -6.34 4.73 -5.43
C ILE A 47 -7.48 5.75 -5.26
N ARG A 48 -7.91 6.02 -4.01
CA ARG A 48 -8.96 7.00 -3.68
C ARG A 48 -8.59 7.78 -2.42
N VAL A 49 -8.99 9.05 -2.35
CA VAL A 49 -8.82 9.94 -1.18
C VAL A 49 -10.14 10.61 -0.85
N ALA A 50 -10.52 10.64 0.42
CA ALA A 50 -11.74 11.25 0.93
C ALA A 50 -11.45 12.14 2.15
N PRO A 51 -11.33 13.46 1.96
CA PRO A 51 -11.20 14.39 3.07
C PRO A 51 -12.53 14.60 3.80
N HIS A 52 -12.45 14.66 5.14
CA HIS A 52 -13.56 14.96 6.03
C HIS A 52 -13.38 16.35 6.61
N PHE A 53 -14.40 17.18 6.50
CA PHE A 53 -14.40 18.56 6.98
C PHE A 53 -15.26 18.73 8.23
N ASP A 54 -14.87 19.64 9.12
CA ASP A 54 -15.71 20.06 10.24
C ASP A 54 -16.76 21.09 9.80
N ALA A 55 -17.58 21.56 10.74
CA ALA A 55 -18.62 22.55 10.47
C ALA A 55 -18.09 23.93 10.04
N LYS A 56 -16.79 24.20 10.21
CA LYS A 56 -16.11 25.43 9.79
C LYS A 56 -15.43 25.27 8.43
N GLY A 57 -15.46 24.07 7.84
CA GLY A 57 -14.77 23.75 6.59
C GLY A 57 -13.29 23.42 6.76
N GLU A 58 -12.82 23.18 7.99
CA GLU A 58 -11.45 22.75 8.26
C GLU A 58 -11.33 21.23 8.12
N ILE A 59 -10.17 20.74 7.66
CA ILE A 59 -9.94 19.30 7.49
C ILE A 59 -9.80 18.66 8.87
N LYS A 60 -10.69 17.73 9.18
CA LYS A 60 -10.67 16.93 10.40
C LYS A 60 -9.86 15.65 10.24
N ARG A 61 -9.99 15.00 9.08
CA ARG A 61 -9.35 13.71 8.76
C ARG A 61 -9.28 13.53 7.26
N ILE A 62 -8.34 12.72 6.79
CA ILE A 62 -8.29 12.27 5.40
C ILE A 62 -8.32 10.75 5.43
N ASP A 63 -9.34 10.16 4.85
CA ASP A 63 -9.36 8.72 4.61
C ASP A 63 -8.80 8.48 3.21
N PHE A 64 -8.15 7.34 3.01
CA PHE A 64 -7.71 6.94 1.68
C PHE A 64 -7.78 5.43 1.49
N TRP A 65 -7.95 5.00 0.24
CA TRP A 65 -7.92 3.59 -0.13
C TRP A 65 -6.57 3.29 -0.73
N LEU A 66 -5.94 2.27 -0.19
CA LEU A 66 -4.63 1.79 -0.59
C LEU A 66 -4.81 0.43 -1.26
N LEU A 67 -4.39 0.34 -2.51
CA LEU A 67 -4.06 -0.92 -3.15
C LEU A 67 -2.65 -1.31 -2.72
N PHE A 68 -2.43 -2.54 -2.29
CA PHE A 68 -1.10 -3.13 -2.22
C PHE A 68 -1.09 -4.48 -2.92
N LYS A 69 0.04 -4.79 -3.58
CA LYS A 69 0.25 -6.06 -4.26
C LYS A 69 1.40 -6.81 -3.60
N ALA A 70 1.14 -8.01 -3.10
CA ALA A 70 2.20 -8.89 -2.62
C ALA A 70 3.05 -9.40 -3.79
N VAL A 71 4.31 -9.73 -3.53
CA VAL A 71 5.17 -10.43 -4.48
C VAL A 71 4.50 -11.74 -4.93
N GLY A 72 4.53 -12.02 -6.23
CA GLY A 72 3.81 -13.14 -6.85
C GLY A 72 2.37 -12.82 -7.29
N TYR A 73 1.96 -11.54 -7.33
CA TYR A 73 0.60 -11.19 -7.75
C TYR A 73 0.23 -11.58 -9.19
N ASP A 74 1.20 -11.97 -10.03
CA ASP A 74 0.93 -12.53 -11.35
C ASP A 74 0.36 -13.96 -11.30
N GLU A 75 0.30 -14.58 -10.12
CA GLU A 75 -0.31 -15.89 -9.86
C GLU A 75 -1.81 -15.80 -9.52
N GLY A 76 -2.34 -14.61 -9.25
CA GLY A 76 -3.78 -14.39 -9.07
C GLY A 76 -4.15 -13.22 -8.17
N PHE A 77 -5.44 -12.83 -8.25
CA PHE A 77 -6.00 -11.67 -7.54
C PHE A 77 -5.92 -11.78 -6.01
N GLN A 78 -5.76 -12.97 -5.44
CA GLN A 78 -5.62 -13.17 -3.99
C GLN A 78 -4.39 -12.47 -3.38
N HIS A 79 -3.46 -11.98 -4.19
CA HIS A 79 -2.25 -11.26 -3.79
C HIS A 79 -2.38 -9.74 -3.91
N ALA A 80 -3.51 -9.21 -4.38
CA ALA A 80 -3.79 -7.79 -4.47
C ALA A 80 -4.93 -7.44 -3.51
N HIS A 81 -4.77 -6.36 -2.74
CA HIS A 81 -5.72 -6.01 -1.70
C HIS A 81 -6.00 -4.51 -1.67
N THR A 82 -7.28 -4.14 -1.55
CA THR A 82 -7.69 -2.78 -1.23
C THR A 82 -8.01 -2.68 0.26
N VAL A 83 -7.49 -1.66 0.93
CA VAL A 83 -7.79 -1.35 2.33
C VAL A 83 -8.14 0.13 2.50
N LYS A 84 -9.13 0.43 3.35
CA LYS A 84 -9.52 1.79 3.72
C LYS A 84 -8.72 2.23 4.93
N ILE A 85 -7.83 3.19 4.75
CA ILE A 85 -6.98 3.75 5.80
C ILE A 85 -7.63 5.00 6.37
N VAL A 86 -7.79 5.02 7.70
CA VAL A 86 -8.41 6.12 8.46
C VAL A 86 -7.43 6.82 9.39
N GLY A 87 -6.21 6.29 9.51
CA GLY A 87 -5.12 6.90 10.26
C GLY A 87 -3.79 6.28 9.85
N TRP A 88 -2.70 7.01 10.04
CA TRP A 88 -1.35 6.50 9.82
C TRP A 88 -0.35 7.27 10.67
N SER A 89 0.79 6.65 10.95
CA SER A 89 1.90 7.29 11.63
C SER A 89 3.21 6.77 11.11
N GLN A 90 4.17 7.68 10.97
CA GLN A 90 5.51 7.38 10.51
C GLN A 90 6.48 7.87 11.59
N LYS A 91 7.14 6.93 12.27
CA LYS A 91 8.12 7.26 13.34
C LYS A 91 9.48 7.63 12.77
N ASP A 92 9.86 6.98 11.67
CA ASP A 92 11.06 7.25 10.89
C ASP A 92 10.82 6.90 9.40
N THR A 93 11.83 7.07 8.56
CA THR A 93 11.70 6.84 7.10
C THR A 93 11.55 5.35 6.73
N TYR A 94 11.73 4.43 7.67
CA TYR A 94 11.81 3.00 7.42
C TYR A 94 10.58 2.23 7.89
N LEU A 95 9.73 2.86 8.70
CA LEU A 95 8.56 2.25 9.31
C LEU A 95 7.31 3.10 9.07
N LEU A 96 6.24 2.47 8.58
CA LEU A 96 4.94 3.11 8.40
C LEU A 96 3.84 2.23 8.99
N ASP A 97 3.13 2.78 9.96
CA ASP A 97 1.92 2.16 10.52
C ASP A 97 0.70 2.77 9.84
N LEU A 98 -0.16 1.94 9.28
CA LEU A 98 -1.48 2.33 8.78
C LEU A 98 -2.57 1.70 9.62
N VAL A 99 -3.61 2.47 9.92
CA VAL A 99 -4.78 2.02 10.68
C VAL A 99 -5.98 2.03 9.75
N ASP A 100 -6.66 0.89 9.66
CA ASP A 100 -7.87 0.77 8.84
C ASP A 100 -9.16 1.08 9.61
N ASP A 101 -10.27 1.07 8.88
CA ASP A 101 -11.62 1.32 9.41
C ASP A 101 -12.13 0.27 10.43
N ARG A 102 -11.38 -0.82 10.64
CA ARG A 102 -11.62 -1.86 11.64
C ARG A 102 -10.61 -1.82 12.78
N MET A 103 -9.80 -0.77 12.88
CA MET A 103 -8.75 -0.60 13.88
C MET A 103 -7.65 -1.68 13.81
N ARG A 104 -7.48 -2.32 12.65
CA ARG A 104 -6.33 -3.18 12.36
C ARG A 104 -5.14 -2.32 11.95
N ILE A 105 -3.95 -2.75 12.33
CA ILE A 105 -2.70 -2.05 12.00
C ILE A 105 -1.97 -2.83 10.91
N TYR A 106 -1.65 -2.14 9.83
CA TYR A 106 -0.76 -2.60 8.77
C TYR A 106 0.62 -1.99 9.04
N HIS A 107 1.52 -2.79 9.58
CA HIS A 107 2.89 -2.41 9.90
C HIS A 107 3.79 -2.70 8.69
N ILE A 108 4.34 -1.64 8.09
CA ILE A 108 5.20 -1.71 6.91
C ILE A 108 6.63 -1.41 7.33
N GLU A 109 7.54 -2.30 6.96
CA GLU A 109 8.97 -2.17 7.25
C GLU A 109 9.77 -2.20 5.94
N LEU A 110 10.71 -1.26 5.78
CA LEU A 110 11.65 -1.29 4.66
C LEU A 110 12.62 -2.45 4.83
N ILE A 111 12.91 -3.16 3.74
CA ILE A 111 13.96 -4.20 3.76
C ILE A 111 15.32 -3.54 3.86
N PHE A 112 16.14 -3.98 4.81
CA PHE A 112 17.53 -3.54 4.94
C PHE A 112 18.49 -4.60 4.40
N PRO A 113 19.14 -4.40 3.24
CA PRO A 113 19.97 -5.44 2.63
C PRO A 113 21.11 -5.99 3.50
N ASP A 114 21.66 -5.16 4.38
CA ASP A 114 22.76 -5.55 5.27
C ASP A 114 22.29 -6.36 6.48
N GLN A 115 21.02 -6.21 6.89
CA GLN A 115 20.42 -6.92 8.03
C GLN A 115 19.57 -8.11 7.57
N GLU A 116 18.97 -8.01 6.39
CA GLU A 116 18.02 -8.96 5.82
C GLU A 116 18.43 -9.40 4.40
N PRO A 117 19.63 -9.99 4.22
CA PRO A 117 20.18 -10.27 2.90
C PRO A 117 19.35 -11.25 2.08
N ALA A 118 18.63 -12.19 2.73
CA ALA A 118 17.73 -13.13 2.06
C ALA A 118 16.51 -12.41 1.45
N LEU A 119 15.79 -11.60 2.24
CA LEU A 119 14.66 -10.82 1.75
C LEU A 119 15.06 -9.82 0.67
N ALA A 120 16.22 -9.17 0.83
CA ALA A 120 16.76 -8.29 -0.19
C ALA A 120 17.13 -9.03 -1.49
N SER A 121 17.55 -10.30 -1.40
CA SER A 121 17.78 -11.15 -2.57
C SER A 121 16.47 -11.51 -3.27
N ASP A 122 15.45 -11.91 -2.51
CA ASP A 122 14.12 -12.26 -3.04
C ASP A 122 13.49 -11.05 -3.74
N TRP A 123 13.56 -9.87 -3.13
CA TRP A 123 13.11 -8.61 -3.74
C TRP A 123 13.82 -8.31 -5.07
N LYS A 124 15.15 -8.43 -5.09
CA LYS A 124 15.94 -8.22 -6.32
C LYS A 124 15.58 -9.23 -7.41
N GLN A 125 15.36 -10.50 -7.06
CA GLN A 125 14.96 -11.53 -8.00
C GLN A 125 13.58 -11.23 -8.59
N TRP A 126 12.61 -10.87 -7.75
CA TRP A 126 11.28 -10.45 -8.17
C TRP A 126 11.33 -9.27 -9.14
N ARG A 127 12.08 -8.21 -8.81
CA ARG A 127 12.24 -7.05 -9.70
C ARG A 127 12.83 -7.42 -11.06
N ARG A 128 13.83 -8.31 -11.10
CA ARG A 128 14.40 -8.82 -12.36
C ARG A 128 13.39 -9.62 -13.17
N TYR A 129 12.61 -10.48 -12.49
CA TYR A 129 11.54 -11.24 -13.14
C TYR A 129 10.50 -10.31 -13.78
N LYS A 130 10.03 -9.27 -13.07
CA LYS A 130 9.12 -8.27 -13.64
C LYS A 130 9.70 -7.57 -14.85
N MET A 131 10.97 -7.13 -14.77
CA MET A 131 11.65 -6.47 -15.88
C MET A 131 11.77 -7.37 -17.11
N GLY A 132 12.02 -8.67 -16.93
CA GLY A 132 12.06 -9.64 -18.02
C GLY A 132 10.69 -9.96 -18.63
N ASN A 133 9.59 -9.61 -17.95
CA ASN A 133 8.21 -9.90 -18.35
C ASN A 133 7.35 -8.63 -18.43
N ARG A 134 7.98 -7.49 -18.77
CA ARG A 134 7.38 -6.15 -18.66
C ARG A 134 5.98 -6.05 -19.28
N ASP A 135 5.82 -6.45 -20.54
CA ASP A 135 4.53 -6.34 -21.25
C ASP A 135 3.42 -7.16 -20.61
N ARG A 136 3.77 -8.30 -19.98
CA ARG A 136 2.80 -9.11 -19.23
C ARG A 136 2.38 -8.38 -17.95
N PHE A 137 3.34 -7.83 -17.22
CA PHE A 137 3.07 -7.10 -15.98
C PHE A 137 2.30 -5.81 -16.23
N GLU A 138 2.59 -5.06 -17.30
CA GLU A 138 1.81 -3.86 -17.65
C GLU A 138 0.31 -4.17 -17.85
N ARG A 139 -0.02 -5.33 -18.44
CA ARG A 139 -1.43 -5.77 -18.55
C ARG A 139 -2.03 -6.17 -17.21
N ILE A 140 -1.32 -6.99 -16.44
CA ILE A 140 -1.79 -7.45 -15.12
C ILE A 140 -2.01 -6.25 -14.19
N ASP A 141 -1.07 -5.29 -14.17
CA ASP A 141 -1.17 -4.08 -13.36
C ASP A 141 -2.38 -3.23 -13.75
N ALA A 142 -2.65 -3.07 -15.05
CA ALA A 142 -3.82 -2.34 -15.52
C ALA A 142 -5.15 -3.02 -15.12
N GLU A 143 -5.21 -4.35 -15.23
CA GLU A 143 -6.39 -5.13 -14.84
C GLU A 143 -6.65 -5.05 -13.33
N ILE A 144 -5.62 -5.27 -12.50
CA ILE A 144 -5.70 -5.14 -11.05
C ILE A 144 -6.10 -3.71 -10.66
N LEU A 145 -5.43 -2.70 -11.21
CA LEU A 145 -5.73 -1.30 -10.86
C LEU A 145 -7.19 -0.94 -11.19
N THR A 146 -7.67 -1.35 -12.36
CA THR A 146 -9.06 -1.10 -12.79
C THR A 146 -10.06 -1.70 -11.80
N GLU A 147 -9.87 -2.99 -11.45
CA GLU A 147 -10.75 -3.69 -10.52
C GLU A 147 -10.73 -3.05 -9.13
N HIS A 148 -9.55 -2.77 -8.61
CA HIS A 148 -9.38 -2.24 -7.26
C HIS A 148 -9.85 -0.80 -7.12
N VAL A 149 -9.74 0.03 -8.18
CA VAL A 149 -10.37 1.36 -8.22
C VAL A 149 -11.88 1.24 -8.11
N ARG A 150 -12.51 0.33 -8.87
CA ARG A 150 -13.96 0.10 -8.78
C ARG A 150 -14.37 -0.30 -7.36
N ILE A 151 -13.66 -1.26 -6.75
CA ILE A 151 -13.90 -1.66 -5.36
C ILE A 151 -13.81 -0.46 -4.42
N ALA A 152 -12.78 0.39 -4.58
CA ALA A 152 -12.61 1.56 -3.74
C ALA A 152 -13.70 2.61 -3.95
N GLU A 153 -14.26 2.76 -5.15
CA GLU A 153 -15.35 3.69 -5.44
C GLU A 153 -16.69 3.22 -4.83
N GLU A 154 -16.93 1.90 -4.84
CA GLU A 154 -18.14 1.28 -4.28
C GLU A 154 -18.10 1.14 -2.74
N TRP A 155 -16.93 1.34 -2.12
CA TRP A 155 -16.74 1.22 -0.68
C TRP A 155 -17.16 2.49 0.06
N GLU A 156 -18.24 2.40 0.86
CA GLU A 156 -18.74 3.49 1.73
C GLU A 156 -17.82 3.80 2.93
#